data_AF-A0A8T4NT79-F1
#
_entry.id   AF-A0A8T4NT79-F1
#
_cell.length_a   1.000
_cell.length_b   1.000
_cell.length_c   1.000
_cell.angle_alpha   90.00
_cell.angle_beta   90.00
_cell.angle_gamma   90.00
#
_symmetry.space_group_name_H-M   'P 1'
#
loop_
_entity.id
_entity.type
_entity.pdbx_description
1 polymer ?
#
loop_
_entity_poly.entity_id
_entity_poly.type
_entity_poly.pdbx_seq_one_letter_code
_entity_poly.pdbx_strand_id
1 'polypeptide(L)'
;MIILFVSILHKHYRFPSLVLFGISLWGFLHMIGGLRIGGKAVYGYIIYPILSSETAGTDIFRYDQLMHFYVYVIVTYMLFHIVKMYVKSDIPKGIFLTLIVCASIGIGAINEIAEFMPVLFLDETGVGDYFNTLWDLVFNTLGAIVAAVYLRYKS
;
A
#
# COMPACT_ATOMS: atom_id res chain seq x y z
N MET A 1 -7.28 -8.76 -3.29
CA MET A 1 -6.72 -8.62 -4.66
C MET A 1 -5.20 -8.85 -4.71
N ILE A 2 -4.42 -8.18 -3.85
CA ILE A 2 -2.94 -8.21 -3.87
C ILE A 2 -2.34 -9.62 -3.67
N ILE A 3 -2.84 -10.45 -2.74
CA ILE A 3 -2.30 -11.81 -2.51
C ILE A 3 -2.41 -12.69 -3.76
N LEU A 4 -3.55 -12.62 -4.47
CA LEU A 4 -3.78 -13.39 -5.70
C LEU A 4 -2.81 -12.95 -6.80
N PHE A 5 -2.66 -11.64 -6.98
CA PHE A 5 -1.72 -11.05 -7.92
C PHE A 5 -0.29 -11.53 -7.65
N VAL A 6 0.17 -11.46 -6.40
CA VAL A 6 1.51 -11.93 -5.99
C VAL A 6 1.68 -13.43 -6.22
N SER A 7 0.66 -14.23 -5.92
CA SER A 7 0.70 -15.69 -6.11
C SER A 7 0.85 -16.08 -7.58
N ILE A 8 0.16 -15.39 -8.49
CA ILE A 8 0.29 -15.60 -9.93
C ILE A 8 1.70 -15.22 -10.39
N LEU A 9 2.17 -14.04 -10.00
CA LEU A 9 3.47 -13.52 -10.41
C LEU A 9 4.65 -14.31 -9.84
N HIS A 10 4.51 -14.89 -8.65
CA HIS A 10 5.58 -15.66 -8.01
C HIS A 10 6.03 -16.85 -8.87
N LYS A 11 5.11 -17.50 -9.59
CA LYS A 11 5.42 -18.63 -10.48
C LYS A 11 6.43 -18.26 -11.56
N HIS A 12 6.40 -17.01 -12.02
CA HIS A 12 7.29 -16.51 -13.06
C HIS A 12 8.54 -15.83 -12.49
N TYR A 13 8.37 -14.98 -11.48
CA TYR A 13 9.41 -14.08 -10.98
C TYR A 13 10.17 -14.57 -9.76
N ARG A 14 9.76 -15.69 -9.16
CA ARG A 14 10.41 -16.33 -8.00
C ARG A 14 10.79 -15.31 -6.93
N PHE A 15 9.77 -14.63 -6.41
CA PHE A 15 9.97 -13.58 -5.40
C PHE A 15 10.79 -14.06 -4.20
N PRO A 16 11.66 -13.20 -3.66
CA PRO A 16 12.43 -13.52 -2.45
C PRO A 16 11.49 -13.70 -1.26
N SER A 17 11.92 -14.53 -0.29
CA SER A 17 11.13 -14.86 0.91
C SER A 17 10.66 -13.63 1.68
N LEU A 18 11.42 -12.53 1.65
CA LEU A 18 11.04 -11.26 2.26
C LEU A 18 9.74 -10.68 1.68
N VAL A 19 9.56 -10.75 0.35
CA VAL A 19 8.34 -10.27 -0.32
C VAL A 19 7.16 -11.18 0.04
N LEU A 20 7.37 -12.50 -0.01
CA LEU A 20 6.32 -13.46 0.31
C LEU A 20 5.86 -13.31 1.76
N PHE A 21 6.81 -13.27 2.70
CA PHE A 21 6.52 -13.05 4.11
C PHE A 21 5.83 -11.70 4.33
N GLY A 22 6.32 -10.62 3.72
CA GLY A 22 5.73 -9.30 3.84
C GLY A 22 4.28 -9.26 3.37
N ILE A 23 3.99 -9.84 2.20
CA ILE A 23 2.61 -9.91 1.69
C ILE A 23 1.73 -10.84 2.53
N SER A 24 2.25 -11.95 3.05
CA SER A 24 1.51 -12.82 3.95
C SER A 24 1.18 -12.14 5.28
N LEU A 25 2.14 -11.43 5.87
CA LEU A 25 1.93 -10.66 7.10
C LEU A 25 0.92 -9.55 6.87
N TRP A 26 1.05 -8.78 5.78
CA TRP A 26 0.03 -7.81 5.39
C TRP A 26 -1.33 -8.47 5.23
N GLY A 27 -1.42 -9.60 4.52
CA GLY A 27 -2.68 -10.32 4.31
C GLY A 27 -3.37 -10.70 5.62
N PHE A 28 -2.59 -11.17 6.60
CA PHE A 28 -3.08 -11.45 7.94
C PHE A 28 -3.59 -10.18 8.66
N LEU A 29 -2.80 -9.11 8.67
CA LEU A 29 -3.17 -7.83 9.31
C LEU A 29 -4.36 -7.15 8.61
N HIS A 30 -4.46 -7.29 7.29
CA HIS A 30 -5.58 -6.79 6.49
C HIS A 30 -6.89 -7.53 6.84
N MET A 31 -6.84 -8.84 7.09
CA MET A 31 -8.01 -9.56 7.60
C MET A 31 -8.44 -9.06 9.00
N ILE A 32 -7.49 -8.72 9.86
CA ILE A 32 -7.79 -8.10 11.18
C ILE A 32 -8.47 -6.74 10.99
N GLY A 33 -8.05 -5.94 10.00
CA GLY A 33 -8.68 -4.66 9.67
C GLY A 33 -10.18 -4.76 9.39
N GLY A 34 -10.62 -5.87 8.79
CA GLY A 34 -12.02 -6.14 8.49
C GLY A 34 -12.88 -6.56 9.68
N LEU A 35 -12.27 -6.89 10.83
CA LEU A 35 -13.02 -7.20 12.05
C LEU A 35 -13.77 -5.97 12.53
N ARG A 36 -14.97 -6.17 13.09
CA ARG A 36 -15.76 -5.08 13.67
C ARG A 36 -15.65 -5.12 15.19
N ILE A 37 -15.16 -4.04 15.79
CA ILE A 37 -15.08 -3.83 17.25
C ILE A 37 -15.93 -2.60 17.55
N GLY A 38 -16.83 -2.67 18.54
CA GLY A 38 -17.68 -1.52 18.89
C GLY A 38 -18.55 -0.98 17.74
N GLY A 39 -18.95 -1.86 16.82
CA GLY A 39 -19.78 -1.49 15.65
C GLY A 39 -19.01 -0.92 14.45
N LYS A 40 -17.72 -0.61 14.58
CA LYS A 40 -16.87 -0.06 13.51
C LYS A 40 -15.81 -1.08 13.06
N ALA A 41 -15.49 -1.10 11.78
CA ALA A 41 -14.37 -1.89 11.26
C ALA A 41 -13.05 -1.37 11.86
N VAL A 42 -12.10 -2.28 12.14
CA VAL A 42 -10.77 -1.94 12.68
C VAL A 42 -10.04 -0.93 11.78
N TYR A 43 -10.28 -0.97 10.46
CA TYR A 43 -9.79 0.04 9.51
C TYR A 43 -10.06 1.49 9.92
N GLY A 44 -11.25 1.77 10.45
CA GLY A 44 -11.67 3.12 10.82
C GLY A 44 -11.09 3.63 12.14
N TYR A 45 -10.32 2.80 12.88
CA TYR A 45 -9.75 3.21 14.16
C TYR A 45 -8.54 4.11 13.96
N ILE A 46 -8.60 5.29 14.57
CA ILE A 46 -7.49 6.25 14.62
C ILE A 46 -6.45 5.70 15.58
N ILE A 47 -5.24 5.44 15.07
CA ILE A 47 -4.10 5.01 15.88
C ILE A 47 -3.54 6.21 16.64
N TYR A 48 -3.36 7.33 15.95
CA TYR A 48 -2.86 8.57 16.55
C TYR A 48 -3.32 9.78 15.74
N PRO A 49 -3.97 10.80 16.35
CA PRO A 49 -4.52 11.93 15.60
C PRO A 49 -3.41 12.92 15.22
N ILE A 50 -2.70 12.66 14.11
CA ILE A 50 -1.58 13.52 13.64
C ILE A 50 -2.07 14.91 13.24
N LEU A 51 -3.22 14.97 12.57
CA LEU A 51 -4.01 16.16 12.30
C LEU A 51 -5.45 15.78 12.61
N SER A 52 -6.17 16.70 13.23
CA SER A 52 -7.62 16.65 13.41
C SER A 52 -8.15 18.00 12.97
N SER A 53 -9.19 17.99 12.15
CA SER A 53 -9.85 19.21 11.70
C SER A 53 -11.35 18.99 11.77
N GLU A 54 -12.02 19.78 12.61
CA GLU A 54 -13.47 19.76 12.77
C GLU A 54 -14.19 20.16 11.47
N THR A 55 -13.56 20.98 10.63
CA THR A 55 -14.10 21.46 9.35
C THR A 55 -13.86 20.50 8.18
N ALA A 56 -12.87 19.62 8.27
CA ALA A 56 -12.52 18.69 7.19
C ALA A 56 -12.84 17.22 7.51
N GLY A 57 -13.19 16.87 8.76
CA GLY A 57 -13.44 15.47 9.15
C GLY A 57 -12.20 14.58 9.02
N THR A 58 -11.00 15.17 9.07
CA THR A 58 -9.74 14.50 8.75
C THR A 58 -8.99 14.06 10.01
N ASP A 59 -9.57 13.17 10.82
CA ASP A 59 -8.76 12.44 11.78
C ASP A 59 -7.86 11.46 11.03
N ILE A 60 -6.57 11.79 10.93
CA ILE A 60 -5.60 11.03 10.15
C ILE A 60 -4.74 10.10 11.00
N PHE A 61 -4.18 9.10 10.31
CA PHE A 61 -3.44 7.96 10.82
C PHE A 61 -4.32 6.92 11.51
N ARG A 62 -5.26 6.41 10.72
CA ARG A 62 -6.05 5.21 11.01
C ARG A 62 -5.23 3.95 10.76
N TYR A 63 -5.75 2.83 11.25
CA TYR A 63 -5.21 1.50 10.96
C TYR A 63 -5.04 1.25 9.46
N ASP A 64 -5.98 1.73 8.67
CA ASP A 64 -5.97 1.64 7.22
C ASP A 64 -4.72 2.28 6.58
N GLN A 65 -4.43 3.54 6.92
CA GLN A 65 -3.23 4.24 6.45
C GLN A 65 -1.92 3.53 6.82
N LEU A 66 -1.88 2.88 8.00
CA LEU A 66 -0.72 2.09 8.41
C LEU A 66 -0.54 0.84 7.51
N MET A 67 -1.64 0.17 7.17
CA MET A 67 -1.61 -0.99 6.27
C MET A 67 -1.19 -0.60 4.85
N HIS A 68 -1.68 0.54 4.37
CA HIS A 68 -1.27 1.17 3.11
C HIS A 68 0.22 1.47 3.09
N PHE A 69 0.74 2.18 4.08
CA PHE A 69 2.18 2.39 4.20
C PHE A 69 2.98 1.09 4.18
N TYR A 70 2.59 0.11 4.99
CA TYR A 70 3.28 -1.17 5.09
C TYR A 70 3.29 -1.92 3.76
N VAL A 71 2.14 -2.09 3.11
CA VAL A 71 2.05 -2.90 1.89
C VAL A 71 2.80 -2.26 0.75
N TYR A 72 2.81 -0.92 0.65
CA TYR A 72 3.51 -0.23 -0.43
C TYR A 72 5.03 -0.17 -0.26
N VAL A 73 5.57 -0.38 0.95
CA VAL A 73 6.99 -0.75 1.12
C VAL A 73 7.28 -2.08 0.41
N ILE A 74 6.42 -3.10 0.62
CA ILE A 74 6.62 -4.45 0.07
C ILE A 74 6.36 -4.47 -1.44
N VAL A 75 5.31 -3.81 -1.93
CA VAL A 75 4.97 -3.69 -3.36
C VAL A 75 6.10 -2.99 -4.12
N THR A 76 6.69 -1.92 -3.58
CA THR A 76 7.83 -1.25 -4.20
C THR A 76 9.04 -2.18 -4.31
N TYR A 77 9.36 -2.93 -3.25
CA TYR A 77 10.45 -3.89 -3.29
C TYR A 77 10.18 -5.03 -4.30
N MET A 78 8.93 -5.49 -4.38
CA MET A 78 8.48 -6.47 -5.37
C MET A 78 8.65 -5.93 -6.80
N LEU A 79 8.18 -4.71 -7.08
CA LEU A 79 8.32 -4.07 -8.39
C LEU A 79 9.78 -3.89 -8.77
N PHE A 80 10.63 -3.44 -7.85
CA PHE A 80 12.07 -3.37 -8.08
C PHE A 80 12.63 -4.74 -8.50
N HIS A 81 12.23 -5.83 -7.82
CA HIS A 81 12.67 -7.18 -8.16
C HIS A 81 12.21 -7.63 -9.55
N ILE A 82 10.99 -7.27 -9.97
CA ILE A 82 10.45 -7.59 -11.30
C ILE A 82 11.20 -6.81 -12.38
N VAL A 83 11.18 -5.47 -12.27
CA VAL A 83 11.59 -4.59 -13.36
C VAL A 83 13.11 -4.65 -13.58
N LYS A 84 13.91 -4.87 -12.52
CA LYS A 84 15.37 -5.01 -12.67
C LYS A 84 15.80 -6.18 -13.57
N MET A 85 14.92 -7.17 -13.81
CA MET A 85 15.21 -8.31 -14.69
C MET A 85 15.08 -7.95 -16.19
N TYR A 86 14.41 -6.85 -16.50
CA TYR A 86 14.14 -6.41 -17.88
C TYR A 86 14.84 -5.11 -18.26
N VAL A 87 15.34 -4.37 -17.28
CA VAL A 87 16.00 -3.09 -17.48
C VAL A 87 17.51 -3.26 -17.65
N LYS A 88 18.08 -2.50 -18.59
CA LYS A 88 19.53 -2.45 -18.83
C LYS A 88 20.27 -1.85 -17.63
N SER A 89 21.51 -2.30 -17.43
CA SER A 89 22.35 -1.88 -16.29
C SER A 89 22.87 -0.44 -16.37
N ASP A 90 22.69 0.25 -17.49
CA ASP A 90 23.15 1.62 -17.74
C ASP A 90 22.18 2.70 -17.25
N ILE A 91 20.96 2.33 -16.85
CA ILE A 91 20.00 3.30 -16.31
C ILE A 91 20.49 3.82 -14.94
N PRO A 92 20.60 5.16 -14.75
CA PRO A 92 20.96 5.72 -13.47
C PRO A 92 20.03 5.22 -12.35
N LYS A 93 20.60 4.66 -11.28
CA LYS A 93 19.85 4.06 -10.15
C LYS A 93 18.77 4.99 -9.60
N GLY A 94 19.03 6.30 -9.55
CA GLY A 94 18.07 7.30 -9.13
C GLY A 94 16.82 7.36 -10.02
N ILE A 95 17.01 7.42 -11.35
CA ILE A 95 15.89 7.43 -12.32
C ILE A 95 15.11 6.13 -12.23
N PHE A 96 15.82 4.99 -12.17
CA PHE A 96 15.19 3.69 -12.02
C PHE A 96 14.29 3.62 -10.79
N LEU A 97 14.79 4.02 -9.61
CA LEU A 97 14.02 4.00 -8.37
C LEU A 97 12.83 4.97 -8.41
N THR A 98 12.97 6.16 -9.01
CA THR A 98 11.84 7.08 -9.20
C THR A 98 10.72 6.44 -10.02
N LEU A 99 11.06 5.74 -11.11
CA LEU A 99 10.06 5.04 -11.92
C LEU A 99 9.37 3.91 -11.14
N ILE A 100 10.11 3.19 -10.29
CA ILE A 100 9.53 2.16 -9.42
C ILE A 100 8.56 2.78 -8.40
N VAL A 101 8.90 3.93 -7.82
CA VAL A 101 7.99 4.66 -6.91
C VAL A 101 6.70 5.05 -7.66
N CYS A 102 6.81 5.64 -8.85
CA CYS A 102 5.63 6.00 -9.66
C CYS A 102 4.77 4.77 -10.01
N ALA A 103 5.40 3.65 -10.37
CA ALA A 103 4.69 2.40 -10.65
C ALA A 103 3.99 1.86 -9.39
N SER A 104 4.62 1.95 -8.22
CA SER A 104 4.04 1.55 -6.95
C SER A 104 2.81 2.42 -6.60
N ILE A 105 2.91 3.73 -6.77
CA ILE A 105 1.77 4.65 -6.58
C ILE A 105 0.63 4.34 -7.57
N GLY A 106 0.95 3.97 -8.81
CA GLY A 106 -0.05 3.52 -9.79
C GLY A 106 -0.80 2.26 -9.36
N ILE A 107 -0.10 1.28 -8.77
CA ILE A 107 -0.75 0.12 -8.13
C ILE A 107 -1.58 0.57 -6.91
N GLY A 108 -1.11 1.60 -6.18
CA GLY A 108 -1.85 2.40 -5.19
C GLY A 108 -3.24 2.76 -5.67
N ALA A 109 -3.27 3.58 -6.71
CA ALA A 109 -4.51 4.08 -7.28
C ALA A 109 -5.46 2.96 -7.73
N ILE A 110 -4.95 1.86 -8.26
CA ILE A 110 -5.81 0.72 -8.64
C ILE A 110 -6.44 0.06 -7.41
N ASN A 111 -5.69 -0.04 -6.30
CA ASN A 111 -6.24 -0.55 -5.05
C ASN A 111 -7.34 0.37 -4.49
N GLU A 112 -7.10 1.70 -4.50
CA GLU A 112 -8.10 2.68 -4.08
C GLU A 112 -9.37 2.64 -4.93
N ILE A 113 -9.24 2.46 -6.25
CA ILE A 113 -10.41 2.29 -7.12
C ILE A 113 -11.22 1.06 -6.69
N ALA A 114 -10.56 -0.04 -6.31
CA ALA A 114 -11.25 -1.24 -5.83
C ALA A 114 -11.91 -1.03 -4.47
N GLU A 115 -11.33 -0.23 -3.58
CA GLU A 115 -11.89 0.13 -2.27
C GLU A 115 -13.03 1.14 -2.36
N PHE A 116 -13.02 1.99 -3.39
CA PHE A 116 -14.12 2.89 -3.70
C PHE A 116 -15.37 2.17 -4.22
N MET A 117 -15.21 1.03 -4.92
CA MET A 117 -16.36 0.31 -5.52
C MET A 117 -17.47 -0.05 -4.51
N PRO A 118 -17.17 -0.60 -3.31
CA PRO A 118 -18.17 -0.83 -2.27
C PRO A 118 -18.90 0.44 -1.79
N VAL A 119 -18.24 1.60 -1.76
CA VAL A 119 -18.83 2.88 -1.30
C VAL A 119 -20.03 3.30 -2.16
N LEU A 120 -20.06 2.87 -3.42
CA LEU A 120 -21.15 3.19 -4.35
C LEU A 120 -22.46 2.45 -4.02
N PHE A 121 -22.41 1.36 -3.26
CA PHE A 121 -23.56 0.46 -3.07
C PHE A 121 -23.76 -0.04 -1.64
N LEU A 122 -22.79 0.16 -0.74
CA LEU A 122 -22.85 -0.23 0.66
C LEU A 122 -22.77 1.01 1.56
N ASP A 123 -23.66 1.05 2.55
CA ASP A 123 -23.59 2.06 3.60
C ASP A 123 -22.45 1.73 4.58
N GLU A 124 -21.77 2.77 5.06
CA GLU A 124 -20.80 2.69 6.18
C GLU A 124 -19.69 1.63 6.01
N THR A 125 -19.00 1.65 4.88
CA THR A 125 -17.81 0.80 4.62
C THR A 125 -16.65 1.11 5.58
N GLY A 126 -16.57 2.34 6.07
CA GLY A 126 -15.50 2.82 6.95
C GLY A 126 -14.18 3.13 6.24
N VAL A 127 -14.09 2.85 4.93
CA VAL A 127 -12.97 3.13 4.02
C VAL A 127 -13.48 3.41 2.60
N GLY A 128 -12.65 3.98 1.74
CA GLY A 128 -12.90 4.27 0.33
C GLY A 128 -13.58 5.62 0.05
N ASP A 129 -13.85 6.45 1.07
CA ASP A 129 -14.35 7.81 0.84
C ASP A 129 -13.25 8.74 0.28
N TYR A 130 -13.64 9.92 -0.21
CA TYR A 130 -12.72 10.87 -0.84
C TYR A 130 -11.51 11.23 0.04
N PHE A 131 -11.72 11.49 1.34
CA PHE A 131 -10.64 11.89 2.22
C PHE A 131 -9.76 10.70 2.58
N ASN A 132 -10.35 9.55 2.90
CA ASN A 132 -9.62 8.33 3.17
C ASN A 132 -8.74 7.94 1.98
N THR A 133 -9.30 7.81 0.78
CA THR A 133 -8.54 7.46 -0.43
C THR A 133 -7.37 8.41 -0.70
N LEU A 134 -7.54 9.72 -0.54
CA LEU A 134 -6.43 10.66 -0.74
C LEU A 134 -5.33 10.48 0.32
N TRP A 135 -5.70 10.22 1.56
CA TRP A 135 -4.73 9.92 2.60
C TRP A 135 -4.04 8.58 2.34
N ASP A 136 -4.76 7.55 1.91
CA ASP A 136 -4.18 6.25 1.59
C ASP A 136 -3.17 6.38 0.45
N LEU A 137 -3.44 7.18 -0.58
CA LEU A 137 -2.46 7.52 -1.62
C LEU A 137 -1.20 8.23 -1.07
N VAL A 138 -1.34 9.09 -0.06
CA VAL A 138 -0.19 9.69 0.65
C VAL A 138 0.61 8.61 1.36
N PHE A 139 -0.03 7.71 2.11
CA PHE A 139 0.68 6.65 2.83
C PHE A 139 1.30 5.59 1.88
N ASN A 140 0.65 5.31 0.75
CA ASN A 140 1.18 4.49 -0.35
C ASN A 140 2.47 5.11 -0.90
N THR A 141 2.46 6.42 -1.13
CA THR A 141 3.61 7.19 -1.60
C THR A 141 4.76 7.16 -0.57
N LEU A 142 4.46 7.38 0.71
CA LEU A 142 5.45 7.33 1.79
C LEU A 142 6.10 5.94 1.90
N GLY A 143 5.31 4.86 1.86
CA GLY A 143 5.81 3.50 1.86
C GLY A 143 6.73 3.22 0.67
N ALA A 144 6.33 3.69 -0.52
CA ALA A 144 7.14 3.54 -1.72
C ALA A 144 8.48 4.30 -1.65
N ILE A 145 8.47 5.53 -1.15
CA ILE A 145 9.70 6.33 -0.95
C ILE A 145 10.63 5.63 0.04
N VAL A 146 10.10 5.13 1.17
CA VAL A 146 10.91 4.41 2.18
C VAL A 146 11.60 3.19 1.58
N ALA A 147 10.88 2.38 0.81
CA ALA A 147 11.47 1.25 0.11
C ALA A 147 12.53 1.67 -0.92
N ALA A 148 12.28 2.74 -1.70
CA ALA A 148 13.24 3.26 -2.66
C ALA A 148 14.52 3.79 -1.99
N VAL A 149 14.40 4.50 -0.86
CA VAL A 149 15.52 4.96 -0.04
C VAL A 149 16.33 3.77 0.46
N TYR A 150 15.67 2.75 1.02
CA TYR A 150 16.32 1.52 1.45
C TYR A 150 17.08 0.84 0.30
N LEU A 151 16.45 0.68 -0.86
CA LEU A 151 17.06 0.08 -2.06
C LEU A 151 18.22 0.90 -2.63
N ARG A 152 18.19 2.23 -2.45
CA ARG A 152 19.28 3.11 -2.87
C ARG A 152 20.56 2.82 -2.09
N TYR A 153 20.46 2.65 -0.77
CA TYR A 153 21.59 2.46 0.13
C TYR A 153 21.96 0.99 0.37
N LYS A 154 21.06 0.05 0.06
CA LYS A 154 21.39 -1.37 0.04
C LYS A 154 22.43 -1.63 -1.07
N SER A 155 23.63 -2.03 -0.64
CA SER A 155 24.78 -2.40 -1.47
C SER A 155 24.48 -3.61 -2.33
#